data_AF-A0A4U2PY38-F1
#
_entry.id   AF-A0A4U2PY38-F1
#
_cell.length_a   1.000
_cell.length_b   1.000
_cell.length_c   1.000
_cell.angle_alpha   90.00
_cell.angle_beta   90.00
_cell.angle_gamma   90.00
#
_symmetry.space_group_name_H-M   'P 1'
#
loop_
_entity.id
_entity.type
_entity.pdbx_description
1 polymer ?
#
loop_
_entity_poly.entity_id
_entity_poly.type
_entity_poly.pdbx_seq_one_letter_code
_entity_poly.pdbx_strand_id
1 'polypeptide(L)'
;MTQSTRKRITVSDVLTEHIHKWQRGDIITIEAGTGVGKSHFIKNELYPIAKKERARILFFLNRTRLNEQFQEEIKRDGKSDVITIILYQKYEWSYLKIVWLSKRTIST
;
A
#
# COMPACT_ATOMS: atom_id res chain seq x y z
N MET A 1 29.49 -30.33 10.21
CA MET A 1 28.11 -30.15 10.67
C MET A 1 27.55 -28.87 10.07
N THR A 2 26.87 -28.95 8.92
CA THR A 2 26.24 -27.81 8.26
C THR A 2 24.84 -27.60 8.84
N GLN A 3 24.66 -26.52 9.60
CA GLN A 3 23.34 -26.16 10.12
C GLN A 3 22.43 -25.76 8.94
N SER A 4 21.40 -26.56 8.69
CA SER A 4 20.29 -26.21 7.80
C SER A 4 19.49 -25.08 8.46
N THR A 5 19.75 -23.83 8.09
CA THR A 5 18.91 -22.68 8.47
C THR A 5 17.55 -22.81 7.76
N ARG A 6 16.48 -23.05 8.53
CA ARG A 6 15.10 -22.97 7.99
C ARG A 6 14.84 -21.54 7.52
N LYS A 7 14.78 -21.32 6.19
CA LYS A 7 14.39 -20.04 5.60
C LYS A 7 12.96 -19.72 6.03
N ARG A 8 12.75 -18.54 6.61
CA ARG A 8 11.42 -18.06 7.00
C ARG A 8 10.69 -17.61 5.73
N ILE A 9 9.52 -18.17 5.46
CA ILE A 9 8.71 -17.80 4.30
C ILE A 9 8.14 -16.40 4.52
N THR A 10 8.37 -15.50 3.57
CA THR A 10 7.85 -14.12 3.58
C THR A 10 6.69 -13.95 2.61
N VAL A 11 5.99 -12.82 2.72
CA VAL A 11 4.90 -12.46 1.79
C VAL A 11 5.42 -12.37 0.34
N SER A 12 6.63 -11.84 0.15
CA SER A 12 7.27 -11.77 -1.17
C SER A 12 7.51 -13.16 -1.74
N ASP A 13 8.01 -14.12 -0.94
CA ASP A 13 8.27 -15.49 -1.43
C ASP A 13 7.01 -16.19 -1.97
N VAL A 14 5.82 -15.83 -1.45
CA VAL A 14 4.55 -16.45 -1.86
C VAL A 14 3.87 -15.68 -2.99
N LEU A 15 3.91 -14.35 -2.97
CA LEU A 15 3.07 -13.54 -3.86
C LEU A 15 3.72 -13.16 -5.18
N THR A 16 5.04 -13.11 -5.29
CA THR A 16 5.72 -12.58 -6.50
C THR A 16 5.23 -13.25 -7.79
N GLU A 17 5.07 -14.57 -7.80
CA GLU A 17 4.56 -15.33 -8.96
C GLU A 17 3.05 -15.14 -9.23
N HIS A 18 2.30 -14.71 -8.22
CA HIS A 18 0.84 -14.55 -8.29
C HIS A 18 0.40 -13.15 -8.71
N ILE A 19 1.23 -12.11 -8.50
CA ILE A 19 0.88 -10.72 -8.81
C ILE A 19 0.50 -10.55 -10.29
N HIS A 20 1.23 -11.21 -11.19
CA HIS A 20 0.99 -11.12 -12.64
C HIS A 20 -0.37 -11.66 -13.08
N LYS A 21 -1.07 -12.40 -12.21
CA LYS A 21 -2.41 -12.94 -12.48
C LYS A 21 -3.53 -12.01 -11.99
N TRP A 22 -3.21 -10.96 -11.24
CA TRP A 22 -4.22 -10.04 -10.70
C TRP A 22 -4.87 -9.26 -11.83
N GLN A 23 -6.19 -9.22 -11.83
CA GLN A 23 -6.99 -8.50 -12.80
C GLN A 23 -7.77 -7.36 -12.14
N ARG A 24 -8.22 -6.43 -12.97
CA ARG A 24 -9.05 -5.32 -12.52
C ARG A 24 -10.35 -5.86 -11.92
N GLY A 25 -10.59 -5.52 -10.65
CA GLY A 25 -11.78 -5.94 -9.91
C GLY A 25 -11.51 -7.06 -8.90
N ASP A 26 -10.32 -7.69 -8.95
CA ASP A 26 -9.95 -8.72 -7.99
C ASP A 26 -9.81 -8.15 -6.58
N ILE A 27 -10.34 -8.89 -5.61
CA ILE A 27 -10.14 -8.63 -4.19
C ILE A 27 -9.16 -9.67 -3.66
N ILE A 28 -7.95 -9.23 -3.36
CA ILE A 28 -6.86 -10.10 -2.88
C ILE A 28 -6.67 -9.89 -1.38
N THR A 29 -6.98 -10.91 -0.58
CA THR A 29 -6.74 -10.92 0.87
C THR A 29 -5.41 -11.58 1.16
N ILE A 30 -4.48 -10.83 1.77
CA ILE A 30 -3.16 -11.33 2.16
C ILE A 30 -3.13 -11.53 3.68
N GLU A 31 -3.25 -12.79 4.11
CA GLU A 31 -3.12 -13.15 5.52
C GLU A 31 -1.67 -13.41 5.88
N ALA A 32 -1.10 -12.54 6.70
CA ALA A 32 0.28 -12.70 7.15
C ALA A 32 0.46 -12.11 8.54
N GLY A 33 1.27 -12.74 9.40
CA GLY A 33 1.61 -12.24 10.74
C GLY A 33 2.35 -10.89 10.72
N THR A 34 2.62 -10.28 11.87
CA THR A 34 3.51 -9.11 11.94
C THR A 34 4.95 -9.52 11.63
N GLY A 35 5.76 -8.61 11.07
CA GLY A 35 7.19 -8.88 10.79
C GLY A 35 7.51 -9.78 9.60
N VAL A 36 6.52 -10.28 8.86
CA VAL A 36 6.70 -11.17 7.68
C VAL A 36 6.87 -10.45 6.33
N GLY A 37 7.07 -9.12 6.36
CA GLY A 37 7.45 -8.36 5.17
C GLY A 37 6.31 -7.74 4.35
N LYS A 38 5.07 -7.63 4.87
CA LYS A 38 3.94 -7.00 4.13
C LYS A 38 4.27 -5.62 3.55
N SER A 39 4.90 -4.77 4.35
CA SER A 39 5.32 -3.44 3.92
C SER A 39 6.51 -3.44 2.96
N HIS A 40 7.41 -4.41 3.12
CA HIS A 40 8.54 -4.60 2.21
C HIS A 40 8.04 -5.02 0.83
N PHE A 41 7.08 -5.95 0.78
CA PHE A 41 6.43 -6.41 -0.43
C PHE A 41 5.88 -5.26 -1.28
N ILE A 42 5.07 -4.37 -0.69
CA ILE A 42 4.49 -3.23 -1.43
C ILE A 42 5.59 -2.32 -2.01
N LYS A 43 6.63 -2.03 -1.23
CA LYS A 43 7.69 -1.09 -1.62
C LYS A 43 8.69 -1.65 -2.63
N ASN A 44 8.97 -2.94 -2.58
CA ASN A 44 10.10 -3.54 -3.29
C ASN A 44 9.68 -4.53 -4.37
N GLU A 45 8.56 -5.23 -4.21
CA GLU A 45 8.05 -6.18 -5.21
C GLU A 45 6.92 -5.57 -6.06
N LEU A 46 5.92 -4.97 -5.40
CA LEU A 46 4.75 -4.44 -6.11
C LEU A 46 5.04 -3.12 -6.83
N TYR A 47 5.84 -2.23 -6.23
CA TYR A 47 6.26 -0.95 -6.83
C TYR A 47 6.85 -1.09 -8.24
N PRO A 48 7.90 -1.91 -8.49
CA PRO A 48 8.51 -1.99 -9.81
C PRO A 48 7.54 -2.53 -10.87
N ILE A 49 6.67 -3.46 -10.50
CA ILE A 49 5.62 -3.99 -11.39
C ILE A 49 4.64 -2.87 -11.76
N ALA A 50 4.10 -2.17 -10.76
CA ALA A 50 3.18 -1.05 -11.00
C ALA A 50 3.83 0.06 -11.85
N LYS A 51 5.10 0.38 -11.60
CA LYS A 51 5.85 1.37 -12.39
C LYS A 51 5.99 0.95 -13.85
N LYS A 52 6.36 -0.31 -14.11
CA LYS A 52 6.49 -0.88 -15.46
C LYS A 52 5.16 -0.81 -16.22
N GLU A 53 4.05 -1.07 -15.53
CA GLU A 53 2.70 -1.05 -16.08
C GLU A 53 2.07 0.35 -16.11
N ARG A 54 2.79 1.39 -15.67
CA ARG A 54 2.29 2.78 -15.50
C ARG A 54 1.04 2.86 -14.61
N ALA A 55 0.89 1.90 -13.70
CA ALA A 55 -0.14 1.88 -12.67
C ALA A 55 0.27 2.75 -11.47
N ARG A 56 -0.70 3.05 -10.61
CA ARG A 56 -0.48 3.79 -9.35
C ARG A 56 -0.98 2.96 -8.17
N ILE A 57 -0.28 3.07 -7.05
CA ILE A 57 -0.61 2.37 -5.81
C ILE A 57 -1.16 3.39 -4.82
N LEU A 58 -2.40 3.17 -4.37
CA LEU A 58 -2.98 3.90 -3.25
C LEU A 58 -2.88 3.03 -1.99
N PHE A 59 -2.09 3.49 -1.02
CA PHE A 59 -1.82 2.74 0.20
C PHE A 59 -2.51 3.42 1.40
N PHE A 60 -3.49 2.73 1.98
CA PHE A 60 -4.22 3.24 3.14
C PHE A 60 -3.58 2.77 4.44
N LEU A 61 -3.30 3.72 5.35
CA LEU A 61 -2.75 3.44 6.67
C LEU A 61 -3.73 3.83 7.79
N ASN A 62 -3.74 3.02 8.85
CA ASN A 62 -4.54 3.23 10.05
C ASN A 62 -3.87 4.23 11.03
N ARG A 63 -2.53 4.17 11.19
CA ARG A 63 -1.81 4.88 12.25
C ARG A 63 -0.95 6.02 11.72
N THR A 64 -1.09 7.19 12.34
CA THR A 64 -0.35 8.42 12.02
C THR A 64 1.16 8.27 12.19
N ARG A 65 1.64 7.74 13.33
CA ARG A 65 3.08 7.59 13.59
C ARG A 65 3.79 6.67 12.59
N LEU A 66 3.10 5.65 12.10
CA LEU A 66 3.66 4.76 11.07
C LEU A 66 3.66 5.44 9.70
N ASN A 67 2.70 6.31 9.43
CA ASN A 67 2.60 7.03 8.17
C ASN A 67 3.79 7.96 7.94
N GLU A 68 4.26 8.68 8.96
CA GLU A 68 5.42 9.59 8.81
C GLU A 68 6.68 8.83 8.40
N GLN A 69 7.01 7.74 9.10
CA GLN A 69 8.16 6.90 8.75
C GLN A 69 8.03 6.32 7.33
N PHE A 70 6.84 5.85 6.95
CA PHE A 70 6.62 5.31 5.60
C PHE A 70 6.72 6.37 4.51
N GLN A 71 6.23 7.58 4.77
CA GLN A 71 6.33 8.71 3.85
C GLN A 71 7.77 9.12 3.62
N GLU A 72 8.56 9.20 4.68
CA GLU A 72 9.99 9.50 4.60
C GLU A 72 10.75 8.42 3.82
N GLU A 73 10.49 7.14 4.10
CA GLU A 73 11.10 6.03 3.38
C GLU A 73 10.76 6.07 1.88
N ILE A 74 9.50 6.28 1.51
CA ILE A 74 9.07 6.34 0.11
C ILE A 74 9.66 7.54 -0.62
N LYS A 75 9.75 8.70 0.04
CA LYS A 75 10.38 9.89 -0.54
C LYS A 75 11.87 9.68 -0.74
N ARG A 76 12.57 9.16 0.28
CA ARG A 76 14.00 8.85 0.22
C ARG A 76 14.31 7.85 -0.89
N ASP A 77 13.46 6.84 -1.04
CA ASP A 77 13.62 5.79 -2.04
C ASP A 77 13.13 6.22 -3.45
N GLY A 78 12.63 7.46 -3.61
CA GLY A 78 12.16 8.00 -4.89
C GLY A 78 10.90 7.34 -5.45
N LYS A 79 10.06 6.75 -4.58
CA LYS A 79 8.88 5.95 -4.95
C LYS A 79 7.55 6.71 -4.91
N SER A 80 7.60 8.01 -4.60
CA SER A 80 6.43 8.89 -4.53
C SER A 80 5.74 9.13 -5.87
N ASP A 81 6.37 8.74 -6.98
CA ASP A 81 5.81 8.81 -8.34
C ASP A 81 4.67 7.80 -8.57
N VAL A 82 4.74 6.64 -7.90
CA VAL A 82 3.77 5.54 -8.04
C VAL A 82 2.96 5.35 -6.76
N ILE A 83 3.57 5.49 -5.59
CA ILE A 83 2.92 5.19 -4.31
C ILE A 83 2.41 6.47 -3.66
N THR A 84 1.09 6.54 -3.49
CA THR A 84 0.42 7.56 -2.68
C THR A 84 -0.05 6.94 -1.38
N ILE A 85 0.37 7.49 -0.24
CA ILE A 85 -0.11 7.03 1.07
C ILE A 85 -1.15 8.00 1.61
N ILE A 86 -2.27 7.47 2.10
CA ILE A 86 -3.34 8.23 2.73
C ILE A 86 -3.75 7.57 4.05
N LEU A 87 -3.98 8.38 5.08
CA LEU A 87 -4.61 7.92 6.32
C LEU A 87 -6.12 7.81 6.14
N TYR A 88 -6.72 6.73 6.63
CA TYR A 88 -8.18 6.55 6.58
C TYR A 88 -8.94 7.76 7.13
N GLN A 89 -8.54 8.23 8.32
CA GLN A 89 -9.15 9.42 8.94
C GLN A 89 -9.09 10.63 8.00
N LYS A 90 -7.91 10.94 7.43
CA LYS A 90 -7.75 12.08 6.52
C LYS A 90 -8.66 11.97 5.29
N TYR A 91 -8.79 10.77 4.75
CA TYR A 91 -9.69 10.50 3.62
C TYR A 91 -11.15 10.74 3.99
N GLU A 92 -11.61 10.18 5.11
CA GLU A 92 -12.97 10.37 5.63
C GLU A 92 -13.30 11.84 5.84
N TRP A 93 -12.40 12.59 6.51
CA TRP A 93 -12.56 14.04 6.71
C TRP A 93 -12.68 14.80 5.39
N SER A 94 -11.89 14.42 4.38
CA SER A 94 -11.92 15.07 3.07
C SER A 94 -13.23 14.77 2.35
N TYR A 95 -13.70 13.52 2.42
CA TYR A 95 -14.98 13.11 1.85
C TYR A 95 -16.17 13.85 2.49
N LEU A 96 -16.21 13.91 3.82
CA LEU A 96 -17.26 14.62 4.55
C LEU A 96 -17.32 16.11 4.21
N LYS A 97 -16.15 16.77 4.04
CA LYS A 97 -16.09 18.18 3.60
C LYS A 97 -16.69 18.37 2.21
N ILE A 98 -16.36 17.51 1.25
CA ILE A 98 -16.88 17.58 -0.13
C ILE A 98 -18.40 17.44 -0.12
N VAL A 99 -18.91 16.40 0.56
CA VAL A 99 -20.35 16.14 0.67
C VAL A 99 -21.07 17.32 1.33
N TRP A 100 -20.50 17.87 2.40
CA TRP A 100 -21.10 18.99 3.12
C TRP A 100 -21.14 20.28 2.29
N LEU A 101 -20.08 20.59 1.54
CA LEU A 101 -20.04 21.76 0.64
C LEU A 101 -21.06 21.63 -0.49
N SER A 102 -21.18 20.44 -1.10
CA SER A 102 -22.16 20.18 -2.15
C SER A 102 -23.60 20.39 -1.70
N LYS A 103 -23.92 20.06 -0.43
CA LYS A 103 -25.28 20.26 0.12
C LYS A 103 -25.62 21.72 0.42
N ARG A 104 -24.63 22.61 0.58
CA ARG A 104 -24.88 24.04 0.81
C ARG A 104 -25.17 24.83 -0.46
N THR A 105 -24.66 24.39 -1.61
CA THR A 105 -24.83 25.08 -2.90
C THR A 105 -26.23 24.89 -3.49
N ILE A 106 -27.02 23.93 -3.00
CA ILE A 106 -28.36 23.59 -3.52
C ILE A 106 -29.49 24.25 -2.69
N SER A 107 -29.17 25.03 -1.65
CA SER A 107 -30.15 25.71 -0.79
C SER A 107 -30.15 27.24 -0.94
N THR A 108 -29.83 27.76 -2.12
CA THR A 108 -30.01 29.19 -2.48
C THR A 108 -30.75 29.27 -3.80
#